data_AF-A0A914BW08-F1
#
_entry.id   AF-A0A914BW08-F1
#
_cell.length_a   1.000
_cell.length_b   1.000
_cell.length_c   1.000
_cell.angle_alpha   90.00
_cell.angle_beta   90.00
_cell.angle_gamma   90.00
#
_symmetry.space_group_name_H-M   'P 1'
#
loop_
_entity.id
_entity.type
_entity.pdbx_description
1 polymer ?
#
loop_
_entity_poly.entity_id
_entity_poly.type
_entity_poly.pdbx_seq_one_letter_code
_entity_poly.pdbx_strand_id
1 'polypeptide(L)'
;MYWFTNWPKLIEFIEVWRILGASKFYFYYQSVSREVYEVFKEYEKMGIVVPIKAEVMPTNKETGYNPDYHLFRIGDRIWQNDCLMRAETKFAPYVDVDEMLIPQNNQSLLEFLEEEEKRRKDAGGFGFKHAAMSFEAEKMPHLKSSKEEFDWRKLDFEWLKTATFKQQSAMGKAVSMPDRVDLISIHFIARTQWPYKEIGIPHSKGVYYHARNNWLAKNKVELEKSANSTGVYNSRLRSFFTDDLIKTVRENYIKIMENVEKSMGRKPCHDYSVFSILKGCMRGWKSKGKCSPYVMCYNALANFTEWVYANPSKYESVDLIAL
;
A
#
# COMPACT_ATOMS: atom_id res chain seq x y z
N MET A 1 -7.27 -2.42 4.23
CA MET A 1 -6.88 -3.60 3.41
C MET A 1 -8.03 -4.58 3.37
N TYR A 2 -8.41 -5.02 2.17
CA TYR A 2 -9.55 -5.91 1.92
C TYR A 2 -9.10 -7.05 1.03
N TRP A 3 -9.40 -8.29 1.43
CA TRP A 3 -9.03 -9.50 0.69
C TRP A 3 -7.55 -9.51 0.25
N PHE A 4 -6.66 -9.01 1.12
CA PHE A 4 -5.28 -8.79 0.73
C PHE A 4 -4.42 -10.03 1.01
N THR A 5 -3.71 -10.51 -0.01
CA THR A 5 -2.86 -11.72 0.04
C THR A 5 -1.42 -11.48 -0.40
N ASN A 6 -1.09 -10.27 -0.85
CA ASN A 6 0.21 -9.95 -1.44
C ASN A 6 1.26 -9.61 -0.38
N TRP A 7 1.58 -10.60 0.45
CA TRP A 7 2.62 -10.50 1.47
C TRP A 7 4.03 -10.19 0.89
N PRO A 8 4.44 -10.65 -0.32
CA PRO A 8 5.72 -10.21 -0.88
C PRO A 8 5.79 -8.69 -1.09
N LYS A 9 4.72 -8.12 -1.65
CA LYS A 9 4.62 -6.67 -1.88
C LYS A 9 4.52 -5.88 -0.57
N LEU A 10 3.87 -6.44 0.45
CA LEU A 10 3.83 -5.82 1.77
C LEU A 10 5.22 -5.73 2.39
N ILE A 11 6.03 -6.80 2.31
CA ILE A 11 7.41 -6.77 2.80
C ILE A 11 8.26 -5.79 1.99
N GLU A 12 8.15 -5.81 0.66
CA GLU A 12 8.82 -4.83 -0.22
C GLU A 12 8.49 -3.40 0.21
N PHE A 13 7.21 -3.10 0.43
CA PHE A 13 6.74 -1.79 0.86
C PHE A 13 7.36 -1.38 2.19
N ILE A 14 7.27 -2.24 3.22
CA ILE A 14 7.82 -1.94 4.54
C ILE A 14 9.33 -1.67 4.45
N GLU A 15 10.09 -2.54 3.79
CA GLU A 15 11.54 -2.43 3.74
C GLU A 15 12.02 -1.23 2.90
N VAL A 16 11.39 -0.95 1.76
CA VAL A 16 11.70 0.25 0.96
C VAL A 16 11.37 1.52 1.73
N TRP A 17 10.22 1.58 2.41
CA TRP A 17 9.86 2.76 3.20
C TRP A 17 10.75 2.96 4.43
N ARG A 18 11.25 1.88 5.04
CA ARG A 18 12.26 1.97 6.11
C ARG A 18 13.55 2.60 5.62
N ILE A 19 14.01 2.25 4.41
CA ILE A 19 15.18 2.87 3.77
C ILE A 19 14.91 4.35 3.44
N LEU A 20 13.67 4.71 3.12
CA LEU A 20 13.24 6.10 2.96
C LEU A 20 13.13 6.88 4.29
N GLY A 21 13.28 6.22 5.44
CA GLY A 21 13.29 6.83 6.78
C GLY A 21 12.01 6.60 7.59
N ALA A 22 11.09 5.74 7.16
CA ALA A 22 9.92 5.40 7.95
C ALA A 22 10.28 4.49 9.15
N SER A 23 9.82 4.86 10.34
CA SER A 23 10.06 4.11 11.58
C SER A 23 8.84 3.32 12.07
N LYS A 24 7.63 3.69 11.64
CA LYS A 24 6.37 3.10 12.09
C LYS A 24 5.36 2.99 10.95
N PHE A 25 4.58 1.91 10.95
CA PHE A 25 3.56 1.63 9.94
C PHE A 25 2.24 1.29 10.62
N TYR A 26 1.15 1.92 10.18
CA TYR A 26 -0.21 1.63 10.63
C TYR A 26 -0.98 0.98 9.49
N PHE A 27 -1.34 -0.28 9.63
CA PHE A 27 -2.09 -1.00 8.61
C PHE A 27 -3.51 -1.29 9.07
N TYR A 28 -4.48 -0.58 8.48
CA TYR A 28 -5.89 -0.89 8.68
C TYR A 28 -6.25 -2.11 7.83
N TYR A 29 -6.78 -3.16 8.46
CA TYR A 29 -7.18 -4.37 7.76
C TYR A 29 -8.62 -4.77 8.12
N GLN A 30 -9.38 -5.21 7.12
CA GLN A 30 -10.68 -5.86 7.31
C GLN A 30 -10.56 -7.37 7.09
N SER A 31 -9.89 -7.77 6.00
CA SER A 31 -9.58 -9.16 5.68
C SER A 31 -8.23 -9.28 5.00
N VAL A 32 -7.38 -10.15 5.54
CA VAL A 32 -6.03 -10.47 5.04
C VAL A 32 -5.81 -11.97 5.10
N SER A 33 -4.97 -12.53 4.22
CA SER A 33 -4.62 -13.96 4.36
C SER A 33 -3.85 -14.22 5.64
N ARG A 34 -3.81 -15.48 6.07
CA ARG A 34 -3.01 -15.90 7.23
C ARG A 34 -1.55 -15.50 7.07
N GLU A 35 -0.96 -15.67 5.90
CA GLU A 35 0.44 -15.29 5.61
C GLU A 35 0.68 -13.79 5.85
N VAL A 36 -0.21 -12.93 5.33
CA VAL A 36 -0.11 -11.47 5.55
C VAL A 36 -0.21 -11.14 7.04
N TYR A 37 -1.11 -11.81 7.77
CA TYR A 37 -1.26 -11.58 9.20
C TYR A 37 -0.04 -12.04 10.01
N GLU A 38 0.62 -13.13 9.61
CA GLU A 38 1.90 -13.54 10.21
C GLU A 38 3.01 -12.53 9.90
N VAL A 39 3.07 -11.96 8.69
CA VAL A 39 3.99 -10.85 8.39
C VAL A 39 3.73 -9.65 9.31
N PHE A 40 2.47 -9.26 9.53
CA PHE A 40 2.16 -8.21 10.51
C PHE A 40 2.70 -8.53 11.89
N LYS A 41 2.48 -9.74 12.40
CA LYS A 41 2.96 -10.15 13.72
C LYS A 41 4.47 -10.11 13.83
N GLU A 42 5.21 -10.49 12.80
CA GLU A 42 6.68 -10.39 12.82
C GLU A 42 7.16 -8.94 12.92
N TYR A 43 6.60 -8.03 12.12
CA TYR A 43 6.97 -6.62 12.22
C TYR A 43 6.41 -5.92 13.47
N GLU A 44 5.30 -6.40 14.02
CA GLU A 44 4.72 -5.90 15.27
C GLU A 44 5.61 -6.25 16.46
N LYS A 45 6.17 -7.47 16.52
CA LYS A 45 7.18 -7.85 17.53
C LYS A 45 8.43 -6.96 17.48
N MET A 46 8.77 -6.45 16.30
CA MET A 46 9.89 -5.51 16.11
C MET A 46 9.51 -4.06 16.45
N GLY A 47 8.25 -3.79 16.79
CA GLY A 47 7.74 -2.44 17.04
C GLY A 47 7.58 -1.59 15.77
N ILE A 48 7.66 -2.17 14.58
CA ILE A 48 7.63 -1.47 13.28
C ILE A 48 6.20 -1.31 12.78
N VAL A 49 5.38 -2.37 12.90
CA VAL A 49 4.00 -2.39 12.40
C VAL A 49 3.00 -2.34 13.55
N VAL A 50 1.91 -1.59 13.37
CA VAL A 50 0.70 -1.62 14.19
C VAL A 50 -0.46 -2.06 13.29
N PRO A 51 -0.88 -3.33 13.35
CA PRO A 51 -2.07 -3.77 12.63
C PRO A 51 -3.31 -3.24 13.35
N ILE A 52 -4.11 -2.43 12.66
CA ILE A 52 -5.35 -1.86 13.20
C ILE A 52 -6.53 -2.57 12.54
N LYS A 53 -7.44 -3.08 13.38
CA LYS A 53 -8.70 -3.63 12.90
C LYS A 53 -9.52 -2.50 12.30
N ALA A 54 -9.83 -2.59 11.01
CA ALA A 54 -10.79 -1.69 10.38
C ALA A 54 -12.18 -2.05 10.92
N GLU A 55 -12.62 -1.31 11.93
CA GLU A 55 -13.91 -1.55 12.55
C GLU A 55 -15.05 -1.46 11.54
N VAL A 56 -16.04 -2.32 11.75
CA VAL A 56 -17.27 -2.41 10.97
C VAL A 56 -18.39 -1.75 11.74
N MET A 57 -19.28 -1.06 11.03
CA MET A 57 -20.36 -0.31 11.66
C MET A 57 -21.47 -1.29 12.12
N PRO A 58 -22.20 -1.04 13.22
CA PRO A 58 -23.23 -1.97 13.67
C PRO A 58 -24.33 -2.16 12.61
N THR A 59 -24.75 -3.41 12.38
CA THR A 59 -25.94 -3.71 11.55
C THR A 59 -27.20 -3.44 12.37
N ASN A 60 -28.18 -2.76 11.78
CA ASN A 60 -29.49 -2.64 12.39
C ASN A 60 -30.20 -4.01 12.29
N LYS A 61 -30.41 -4.66 13.43
CA LYS A 61 -31.03 -5.99 13.49
C LYS A 61 -32.53 -5.98 13.17
N GLU A 62 -33.21 -4.85 13.39
CA GLU A 62 -34.66 -4.73 13.15
C GLU A 62 -34.96 -4.53 11.66
N THR A 63 -34.14 -3.75 10.96
CA THR A 63 -34.34 -3.44 9.54
C THR A 63 -33.48 -4.28 8.61
N GLY A 64 -32.50 -5.03 9.13
CA GLY A 64 -31.48 -5.72 8.36
C GLY A 64 -30.47 -4.77 7.68
N TYR A 65 -30.57 -3.45 7.91
CA TYR A 65 -29.70 -2.48 7.25
C TYR A 65 -28.26 -2.60 7.76
N ASN A 66 -27.34 -2.94 6.84
CA ASN A 66 -25.90 -2.99 7.12
C ASN A 66 -25.18 -1.79 6.48
N PRO A 67 -24.74 -0.79 7.28
CA PRO A 67 -24.02 0.38 6.77
C PRO A 67 -22.69 0.04 6.08
N ASP A 68 -22.10 -1.15 6.33
CA ASP A 68 -20.86 -1.59 5.69
C ASP A 68 -20.99 -1.67 4.17
N TYR A 69 -22.21 -1.82 3.63
CA TYR A 69 -22.45 -1.75 2.19
C TYR A 69 -22.04 -0.42 1.57
N HIS A 70 -21.87 0.64 2.35
CA HIS A 70 -21.47 1.95 1.85
C HIS A 70 -20.11 2.41 2.35
N LEU A 71 -19.43 1.59 3.17
CA LEU A 71 -18.22 2.01 3.87
C LEU A 71 -16.99 2.10 2.98
N PHE A 72 -16.85 1.36 1.88
CA PHE A 72 -15.56 1.27 1.19
C PHE A 72 -14.88 2.62 0.90
N ARG A 73 -15.61 3.58 0.31
CA ARG A 73 -15.05 4.90 -0.03
C ARG A 73 -15.05 5.91 1.12
N ILE A 74 -15.92 5.72 2.10
CA ILE A 74 -16.04 6.60 3.25
C ILE A 74 -14.98 6.21 4.29
N GLY A 75 -14.85 4.91 4.51
CA GLY A 75 -13.88 4.26 5.38
C GLY A 75 -12.46 4.68 5.07
N ASP A 76 -12.04 4.73 3.79
CA ASP A 76 -10.69 5.20 3.43
C ASP A 76 -10.36 6.56 4.08
N ARG A 77 -11.33 7.48 4.15
CA ARG A 77 -11.17 8.79 4.80
C ARG A 77 -11.21 8.67 6.32
N ILE A 78 -12.09 7.84 6.87
CA ILE A 78 -12.20 7.63 8.32
C ILE A 78 -10.89 7.06 8.86
N TRP A 79 -10.40 5.96 8.29
CA TRP A 79 -9.20 5.29 8.77
C TRP A 79 -7.93 6.12 8.56
N GLN A 80 -7.84 6.89 7.47
CA GLN A 80 -6.70 7.81 7.29
C GLN A 80 -6.70 8.92 8.35
N ASN A 81 -7.86 9.51 8.65
CA ASN A 81 -7.92 10.53 9.70
C ASN A 81 -7.75 9.93 11.11
N ASP A 82 -8.26 8.73 11.38
CA ASP A 82 -7.96 7.99 12.61
C ASP A 82 -6.44 7.73 12.72
N CYS A 83 -5.79 7.33 11.62
CA CYS A 83 -4.35 7.18 11.55
C CYS A 83 -3.60 8.48 11.85
N LEU A 84 -4.03 9.61 11.27
CA LEU A 84 -3.46 10.93 11.55
C LEU A 84 -3.54 11.26 13.05
N MET A 85 -4.67 10.99 13.69
CA MET A 85 -4.88 11.28 15.12
C MET A 85 -4.07 10.36 16.04
N ARG A 86 -3.76 9.13 15.60
CA ARG A 86 -2.88 8.19 16.31
C ARG A 86 -1.39 8.44 16.07
N ALA A 87 -1.06 9.20 15.05
CA ALA A 87 0.30 9.31 14.54
C ALA A 87 1.15 10.21 15.45
N GLU A 88 1.85 9.60 16.40
CA GLU A 88 2.91 10.25 17.20
C GLU A 88 4.20 10.37 16.38
N THR A 89 4.18 11.16 15.31
CA THR A 89 5.32 11.36 14.41
C THR A 89 5.33 12.78 13.87
N LYS A 90 6.51 13.24 13.46
CA LYS A 90 6.71 14.52 12.80
C LYS A 90 6.17 14.54 11.37
N PHE A 91 6.28 13.41 10.67
CA PHE A 91 5.84 13.27 9.28
C PHE A 91 5.00 12.01 9.12
N ALA A 92 3.83 12.15 8.52
CA ALA A 92 2.88 11.06 8.29
C ALA A 92 2.49 11.00 6.80
N PRO A 93 3.09 10.10 6.00
CA PRO A 93 2.65 9.81 4.64
C PRO A 93 1.39 8.92 4.65
N TYR A 94 0.40 9.25 3.83
CA TYR A 94 -0.82 8.43 3.67
C TYR A 94 -0.85 7.78 2.30
N VAL A 95 -0.23 6.61 2.21
CA VAL A 95 0.08 5.93 0.95
C VAL A 95 -0.51 4.53 0.89
N ASP A 96 -0.76 4.04 -0.32
CA ASP A 96 -1.13 2.66 -0.58
C ASP A 96 0.12 1.76 -0.64
N VAL A 97 -0.04 0.44 -0.46
CA VAL A 97 1.08 -0.53 -0.46
C VAL A 97 1.83 -0.59 -1.81
N ASP A 98 1.21 -0.10 -2.89
CA ASP A 98 1.81 0.00 -4.22
C ASP A 98 2.38 1.40 -4.52
N GLU A 99 2.61 2.23 -3.50
CA GLU A 99 3.04 3.62 -3.63
C GLU A 99 4.36 3.92 -2.89
N MET A 100 5.13 4.84 -3.45
CA MET A 100 6.37 5.35 -2.85
C MET A 100 6.60 6.82 -3.17
N LEU A 101 7.23 7.54 -2.24
CA LEU A 101 7.64 8.93 -2.40
C LEU A 101 9.16 8.98 -2.41
N ILE A 102 9.75 9.33 -3.56
CA ILE A 102 11.21 9.31 -3.73
C ILE A 102 11.71 10.73 -4.06
N PRO A 103 12.59 11.30 -3.22
CA PRO A 103 13.33 12.52 -3.54
C PRO A 103 14.22 12.37 -4.78
N GLN A 104 14.38 13.45 -5.53
CA GLN A 104 15.20 13.46 -6.74
C GLN A 104 16.69 13.66 -6.46
N ASN A 105 17.04 14.03 -5.23
CA ASN A 105 18.42 14.01 -4.74
C ASN A 105 18.76 12.63 -4.14
N ASN A 106 20.02 12.41 -3.76
CA ASN A 106 20.48 11.14 -3.19
C ASN A 106 20.19 10.98 -1.69
N GLN A 107 19.18 11.69 -1.18
CA GLN A 107 18.78 11.63 0.23
C GLN A 107 17.61 10.67 0.44
N SER A 108 17.42 10.26 1.70
CA SER A 108 16.18 9.63 2.15
C SER A 108 15.02 10.62 2.10
N LEU A 109 13.78 10.10 2.13
CA LEU A 109 12.59 10.94 2.19
C LEU A 109 12.57 11.76 3.49
N LEU A 110 12.96 11.17 4.61
CA LEU A 110 13.00 11.86 5.90
C LEU A 110 13.93 13.08 5.86
N GLU A 111 15.17 12.92 5.42
CA GLU A 111 16.14 14.03 5.29
C GLU A 111 15.59 15.13 4.37
N PHE A 112 15.03 14.76 3.23
CA PHE A 112 14.41 15.70 2.30
C PHE A 112 13.26 16.51 2.96
N LEU A 113 12.39 15.84 3.72
CA LEU A 113 11.27 16.50 4.41
C LEU A 113 11.74 17.44 5.52
N GLU A 114 12.78 17.06 6.27
CA GLU A 114 13.38 17.92 7.29
C GLU A 114 14.01 19.18 6.71
N GLU A 115 14.67 19.07 5.55
CA GLU A 115 15.20 20.23 4.82
C GLU A 115 14.09 21.14 4.30
N GLU A 116 13.04 20.56 3.70
CA GLU A 116 11.91 21.35 3.21
C GLU A 116 11.15 22.04 4.36
N GLU A 117 11.03 21.41 5.53
CA GLU A 117 10.46 22.03 6.73
C GLU A 117 11.34 23.18 7.25
N LYS A 118 12.68 23.02 7.26
CA LYS A 118 13.59 24.11 7.63
C LYS A 118 13.41 25.32 6.71
N ARG A 119 13.20 25.08 5.41
CA ARG A 119 12.96 26.12 4.40
C ARG A 119 11.56 26.73 4.48
N ARG A 120 10.56 25.96 4.90
CA ARG A 120 9.13 26.33 4.92
C ARG A 120 8.54 26.10 6.30
N LYS A 121 8.78 27.03 7.21
CA LYS A 121 8.22 27.01 8.58
C LYS A 121 6.70 27.12 8.62
N ASP A 122 6.09 27.60 7.53
CA ASP A 122 4.64 27.64 7.31
C ASP A 122 4.06 26.32 6.73
N ALA A 123 4.87 25.26 6.60
CA ALA A 123 4.40 23.97 6.09
C ALA A 123 3.59 23.20 7.15
N GLY A 124 2.37 22.82 6.80
CA GLY A 124 1.60 21.77 7.47
C GLY A 124 1.81 20.39 6.84
N GLY A 125 2.49 20.35 5.70
CA GLY A 125 2.84 19.12 4.99
C GLY A 125 3.26 19.40 3.55
N PHE A 126 3.56 18.34 2.82
CA PHE A 126 4.21 18.39 1.52
C PHE A 126 3.46 17.52 0.49
N GLY A 127 2.99 18.15 -0.58
CA GLY A 127 2.24 17.49 -1.66
C GLY A 127 3.13 17.10 -2.84
N PHE A 128 3.10 15.84 -3.26
CA PHE A 128 3.90 15.27 -4.34
C PHE A 128 3.06 14.97 -5.58
N LYS A 129 3.63 15.20 -6.76
CA LYS A 129 2.96 14.93 -8.04
C LYS A 129 3.06 13.47 -8.43
N HIS A 130 1.96 12.96 -8.99
CA HIS A 130 1.80 11.56 -9.38
C HIS A 130 2.58 11.18 -10.64
N ALA A 131 3.23 10.02 -10.58
CA ALA A 131 3.83 9.28 -11.67
C ALA A 131 3.35 7.82 -11.64
N ALA A 132 2.89 7.31 -12.78
CA ALA A 132 2.62 5.88 -12.92
C ALA A 132 3.96 5.13 -13.03
N MET A 133 4.16 4.08 -12.24
CA MET A 133 5.37 3.27 -12.23
C MET A 133 5.10 1.86 -12.76
N SER A 134 6.10 1.30 -13.45
CA SER A 134 6.06 0.00 -14.09
C SER A 134 7.39 -0.73 -13.93
N PHE A 135 7.33 -2.06 -13.86
CA PHE A 135 8.47 -2.97 -13.78
C PHE A 135 8.38 -4.04 -14.89
N GLU A 136 9.49 -4.73 -15.12
CA GLU A 136 9.60 -5.84 -16.06
C GLU A 136 8.88 -7.07 -15.51
N ALA A 137 7.77 -7.43 -16.16
CA ALA A 137 6.91 -8.53 -15.75
C ALA A 137 7.66 -9.87 -15.64
N GLU A 138 8.66 -10.09 -16.48
CA GLU A 138 9.47 -11.31 -16.49
C GLU A 138 10.31 -11.49 -15.24
N LYS A 139 10.68 -10.39 -14.57
CA LYS A 139 11.45 -10.42 -13.33
C LYS A 139 10.58 -10.44 -12.07
N MET A 140 9.26 -10.55 -12.19
CA MET A 140 8.33 -10.58 -11.06
C MET A 140 7.71 -11.97 -10.89
N PRO A 141 8.45 -12.96 -10.35
CA PRO A 141 7.97 -14.34 -10.26
C PRO A 141 6.70 -14.49 -9.40
N HIS A 142 6.56 -13.67 -8.36
CA HIS A 142 5.37 -13.67 -7.50
C HIS A 142 4.06 -13.30 -8.22
N LEU A 143 4.12 -12.64 -9.38
CA LEU A 143 2.92 -12.35 -10.18
C LEU A 143 2.50 -13.49 -11.10
N LYS A 144 3.37 -14.50 -11.30
CA LYS A 144 3.18 -15.59 -12.26
C LYS A 144 2.94 -16.95 -11.59
N SER A 145 3.39 -17.14 -10.35
CA SER A 145 3.33 -18.45 -9.71
C SER A 145 1.93 -18.82 -9.21
N SER A 146 1.55 -20.08 -9.41
CA SER A 146 0.45 -20.71 -8.66
C SER A 146 0.89 -21.03 -7.23
N LYS A 147 -0.07 -21.43 -6.40
CA LYS A 147 0.17 -21.84 -5.01
C LYS A 147 1.22 -22.95 -4.90
N GLU A 148 1.24 -23.91 -5.82
CA GLU A 148 2.17 -25.06 -5.80
C GLU A 148 3.58 -24.70 -6.28
N GLU A 149 3.72 -23.75 -7.21
CA GLU A 149 5.01 -23.41 -7.83
C GLU A 149 5.79 -22.34 -7.07
N PHE A 150 5.13 -21.60 -6.18
CA PHE A 150 5.73 -20.45 -5.54
C PHE A 150 6.75 -20.86 -4.45
N ASP A 151 8.01 -20.46 -4.67
CA ASP A 151 9.07 -20.61 -3.68
C ASP A 151 9.54 -19.26 -3.18
N TRP A 152 9.13 -18.91 -1.95
CA TRP A 152 9.44 -17.61 -1.35
C TRP A 152 10.95 -17.35 -1.25
N ARG A 153 11.78 -18.38 -1.14
CA ARG A 153 13.25 -18.29 -1.07
C ARG A 153 13.89 -17.77 -2.37
N LYS A 154 13.17 -17.87 -3.50
CA LYS A 154 13.65 -17.43 -4.82
C LYS A 154 13.33 -15.96 -5.12
N LEU A 155 12.60 -15.25 -4.26
CA LEU A 155 12.38 -13.82 -4.47
C LEU A 155 13.68 -13.03 -4.23
N ASP A 156 14.08 -12.26 -5.24
CA ASP A 156 15.34 -11.52 -5.27
C ASP A 156 15.16 -9.99 -5.33
N PHE A 157 13.95 -9.51 -5.59
CA PHE A 157 13.61 -8.08 -5.75
C PHE A 157 14.34 -7.38 -6.91
N GLU A 158 14.94 -8.14 -7.83
CA GLU A 158 15.70 -7.61 -8.96
C GLU A 158 14.84 -6.80 -9.95
N TRP A 159 13.51 -7.03 -9.94
CA TRP A 159 12.57 -6.23 -10.73
C TRP A 159 12.60 -4.75 -10.36
N LEU A 160 12.97 -4.38 -9.13
CA LEU A 160 13.03 -2.97 -8.72
C LEU A 160 14.00 -2.15 -9.57
N LYS A 161 15.11 -2.74 -10.04
CA LYS A 161 16.05 -2.10 -10.98
C LYS A 161 15.46 -1.80 -12.35
N THR A 162 14.37 -2.49 -12.70
CA THR A 162 13.69 -2.30 -13.98
C THR A 162 12.62 -1.22 -13.92
N ALA A 163 12.49 -0.52 -12.78
CA ALA A 163 11.54 0.56 -12.60
C ALA A 163 11.65 1.58 -13.74
N THR A 164 10.51 1.86 -14.34
CA THR A 164 10.29 2.97 -15.26
C THR A 164 9.05 3.72 -14.80
N PHE A 165 8.91 4.96 -15.23
CA PHE A 165 7.71 5.69 -14.91
C PHE A 165 7.23 6.58 -16.07
N LYS A 166 5.95 6.94 -15.98
CA LYS A 166 5.28 7.90 -16.84
C LYS A 166 4.58 8.93 -15.98
N GLN A 167 4.90 10.21 -16.19
CA GLN A 167 4.19 11.29 -15.52
C GLN A 167 2.70 11.27 -15.89
N GLN A 168 1.83 11.52 -14.92
CA GLN A 168 0.38 11.57 -15.13
C GLN A 168 -0.18 12.88 -14.57
N SER A 169 -1.30 13.32 -15.13
CA SER A 169 -2.13 14.40 -14.58
C SER A 169 -3.11 13.90 -13.51
N ALA A 170 -2.73 12.86 -12.76
CA ALA A 170 -3.54 12.30 -11.70
C ALA A 170 -3.34 13.06 -10.37
N MET A 171 -4.25 12.83 -9.43
CA MET A 171 -4.15 13.42 -8.09
C MET A 171 -2.88 12.93 -7.38
N GLY A 172 -2.22 13.86 -6.68
CA GLY A 172 -1.00 13.58 -5.94
C GLY A 172 -1.24 12.81 -4.64
N LYS A 173 -0.19 12.80 -3.82
CA LYS A 173 -0.19 12.32 -2.44
C LYS A 173 0.53 13.32 -1.56
N ALA A 174 0.12 13.42 -0.30
CA ALA A 174 0.72 14.33 0.65
C ALA A 174 1.34 13.58 1.84
N VAL A 175 2.41 14.17 2.38
CA VAL A 175 2.95 13.87 3.70
C VAL A 175 2.48 14.97 4.63
N SER A 176 1.71 14.65 5.66
CA SER A 176 1.31 15.66 6.65
C SER A 176 2.36 15.80 7.75
N MET A 177 2.26 16.90 8.47
CA MET A 177 2.84 17.07 9.80
C MET A 177 1.68 17.04 10.80
N PRO A 178 1.47 15.93 11.55
CA PRO A 178 0.28 15.74 12.38
C PRO A 178 -0.07 16.92 13.29
N ASP A 179 0.91 17.51 13.96
CA ASP A 179 0.72 18.66 14.88
C ASP A 179 0.30 19.97 14.19
N ARG A 180 0.12 19.98 12.86
CA ARG A 180 -0.20 21.17 12.06
C ARG A 180 -1.43 20.96 11.17
N VAL A 181 -2.04 19.78 11.23
CA VAL A 181 -3.09 19.35 10.30
C VAL A 181 -4.30 18.84 11.06
N ASP A 182 -5.48 19.37 10.72
CA ASP A 182 -6.73 18.93 11.35
C ASP A 182 -7.43 17.82 10.56
N LEU A 183 -7.29 17.84 9.23
CA LEU A 183 -8.04 16.96 8.35
C LEU A 183 -7.24 16.66 7.08
N ILE A 184 -7.20 15.39 6.71
CA ILE A 184 -6.61 14.92 5.46
C ILE A 184 -7.65 14.28 4.55
N SER A 185 -7.32 14.31 3.27
CA SER A 185 -7.96 13.52 2.21
C SER A 185 -6.92 12.56 1.65
N ILE A 186 -7.39 11.49 0.99
CA ILE A 186 -6.54 10.46 0.39
C ILE A 186 -5.47 10.97 -0.57
N HIS A 187 -5.64 12.18 -1.13
CA HIS A 187 -4.74 12.76 -2.12
C HIS A 187 -4.06 14.07 -1.70
N PHE A 188 -4.53 14.73 -0.64
CA PHE A 188 -4.07 16.08 -0.24
C PHE A 188 -4.49 16.39 1.21
N ILE A 189 -3.91 17.42 1.81
CA ILE A 189 -4.28 17.93 3.13
C ILE A 189 -5.52 18.82 2.99
N ALA A 190 -6.63 18.37 3.57
CA ALA A 190 -7.91 19.05 3.42
C ALA A 190 -8.03 20.30 4.31
N ARG A 191 -7.48 20.26 5.52
CA ARG A 191 -7.47 21.39 6.45
C ARG A 191 -6.21 21.38 7.31
N THR A 192 -5.60 22.56 7.43
CA THR A 192 -4.44 22.82 8.28
C THR A 192 -4.82 23.78 9.39
N GLN A 193 -4.08 23.74 10.49
CA GLN A 193 -4.16 24.75 11.53
C GLN A 193 -3.52 26.04 11.05
N TRP A 194 -4.09 27.20 11.39
CA TRP A 194 -3.45 28.49 11.08
C TRP A 194 -2.12 28.61 11.86
N PRO A 195 -1.01 29.09 11.26
CA PRO A 195 -0.85 29.69 9.93
C PRO A 195 -0.35 28.72 8.83
N TYR A 196 -0.44 27.41 9.07
CA TYR A 196 0.17 26.40 8.20
C TYR A 196 -0.60 26.19 6.89
N LYS A 197 0.05 25.55 5.92
CA LYS A 197 -0.53 25.13 4.63
C LYS A 197 0.23 23.98 4.00
N GLU A 198 -0.41 23.29 3.06
CA GLU A 198 0.28 22.30 2.22
C GLU A 198 1.24 22.98 1.24
N ILE A 199 2.48 22.48 1.18
CA ILE A 199 3.50 22.96 0.26
C ILE A 199 3.67 21.95 -0.88
N GLY A 200 3.36 22.38 -2.11
CA GLY A 200 3.61 21.56 -3.29
C GLY A 200 5.11 21.37 -3.54
N ILE A 201 5.54 20.11 -3.63
CA ILE A 201 6.89 19.70 -4.03
C ILE A 201 6.97 19.67 -5.55
N PRO A 202 7.90 20.43 -6.16
CA PRO A 202 8.16 20.34 -7.60
C PRO A 202 8.61 18.93 -7.99
N HIS A 203 8.19 18.48 -9.18
CA HIS A 203 8.58 17.18 -9.72
C HIS A 203 10.11 17.02 -9.85
N SER A 204 10.84 18.11 -10.05
CA SER A 204 12.32 18.13 -10.07
C SER A 204 12.97 17.86 -8.71
N LYS A 205 12.21 17.92 -7.61
CA LYS A 205 12.69 17.70 -6.25
C LYS A 205 12.23 16.39 -5.63
N GLY A 206 11.01 15.95 -5.95
CA GLY A 206 10.47 14.71 -5.41
C GLY A 206 9.24 14.27 -6.18
N VAL A 207 9.03 12.96 -6.26
CA VAL A 207 7.96 12.35 -7.07
C VAL A 207 7.24 11.28 -6.26
N TYR A 208 5.92 11.25 -6.42
CA TYR A 208 5.06 10.19 -5.94
C TYR A 208 4.86 9.16 -7.04
N TYR A 209 5.34 7.94 -6.83
CA TYR A 209 5.25 6.83 -7.77
C TYR A 209 4.16 5.85 -7.36
N HIS A 210 3.25 5.56 -8.30
CA HIS A 210 2.17 4.60 -8.12
C HIS A 210 2.34 3.38 -9.03
N ALA A 211 2.67 2.24 -8.45
CA ALA A 211 2.85 0.96 -9.12
C ALA A 211 1.54 0.16 -9.20
N ARG A 212 0.48 0.81 -9.66
CA ARG A 212 -0.86 0.22 -9.75
C ARG A 212 -0.84 -1.06 -10.59
N ASN A 213 -1.55 -2.12 -10.17
CA ASN A 213 -1.55 -3.42 -10.86
C ASN A 213 -1.79 -3.38 -12.39
N ASN A 214 -2.62 -2.47 -12.91
CA ASN A 214 -2.85 -2.35 -14.36
C ASN A 214 -1.66 -1.73 -15.13
N TRP A 215 -0.69 -1.15 -14.43
CA TRP A 215 0.54 -0.56 -14.96
C TRP A 215 1.80 -1.26 -14.45
N LEU A 216 1.67 -2.06 -13.39
CA LEU A 216 2.74 -2.65 -12.60
C LEU A 216 3.68 -3.48 -13.47
N ALA A 217 3.14 -4.39 -14.26
CA ALA A 217 3.90 -5.36 -15.02
C ALA A 217 3.75 -5.08 -16.52
N LYS A 218 4.87 -4.77 -17.17
CA LYS A 218 4.96 -4.57 -18.62
C LYS A 218 5.99 -5.52 -19.22
N ASN A 219 5.83 -5.86 -20.49
CA ASN A 219 6.90 -6.54 -21.21
C ASN A 219 8.06 -5.56 -21.49
N LYS A 220 9.23 -6.10 -21.82
CA LYS A 220 10.44 -5.30 -22.03
C LYS A 220 10.28 -4.22 -23.11
N VAL A 221 9.60 -4.54 -24.22
CA VAL A 221 9.36 -3.61 -25.33
C VAL A 221 8.47 -2.44 -24.91
N GLU A 222 7.42 -2.70 -24.12
CA GLU A 222 6.52 -1.68 -23.58
C GLU A 222 7.23 -0.76 -22.57
N LEU A 223 8.17 -1.31 -21.78
CA LEU A 223 9.00 -0.55 -20.85
C LEU A 223 9.96 0.37 -21.58
N GLU A 224 10.66 -0.13 -22.60
CA GLU A 224 11.58 0.66 -23.41
C GLU A 224 10.87 1.83 -24.10
N LYS A 225 9.68 1.59 -24.68
CA LYS A 225 8.83 2.65 -25.24
C LYS A 225 8.41 3.68 -24.18
N SER A 226 8.07 3.23 -22.97
CA SER A 226 7.71 4.13 -21.87
C SER A 226 8.91 4.95 -21.42
N ALA A 227 10.09 4.35 -21.32
CA ALA A 227 11.30 4.98 -20.82
C ALA A 227 11.82 6.09 -21.75
N ASN A 228 11.73 5.89 -23.07
CA ASN A 228 12.17 6.86 -24.07
C ASN A 228 11.34 8.16 -24.04
N SER A 229 10.10 8.11 -23.53
CA SER A 229 9.23 9.29 -23.43
C SER A 229 9.52 10.19 -22.22
N THR A 230 10.34 9.75 -21.25
CA THR A 230 10.58 10.44 -19.96
C THR A 230 12.06 10.67 -19.62
N GLY A 231 12.93 10.61 -20.63
CA GLY A 231 14.39 10.36 -20.58
C GLY A 231 15.26 11.01 -19.47
N VAL A 232 14.90 12.16 -18.90
CA VAL A 232 15.72 12.82 -17.84
C VAL A 232 15.45 12.27 -16.44
N TYR A 233 14.26 11.71 -16.19
CA TYR A 233 13.83 11.34 -14.84
C TYR A 233 13.93 9.83 -14.53
N ASN A 234 14.15 8.97 -15.53
CA ASN A 234 14.30 7.52 -15.31
C ASN A 234 15.65 7.17 -14.65
N SER A 235 16.66 8.04 -14.77
CA SER A 235 17.98 7.83 -14.19
C SER A 235 17.91 7.79 -12.66
N ARG A 236 17.07 8.61 -12.02
CA ARG A 236 16.98 8.67 -10.55
C ARG A 236 16.29 7.47 -9.93
N LEU A 237 15.16 7.01 -10.48
CA LEU A 237 14.49 5.79 -10.00
C LEU A 237 15.46 4.59 -10.03
N ARG A 238 16.22 4.47 -11.12
CA ARG A 238 17.25 3.43 -11.25
C ARG A 238 18.42 3.63 -10.29
N SER A 239 18.80 4.87 -9.99
CA SER A 239 19.84 5.14 -9.00
C SER A 239 19.37 5.04 -7.55
N PHE A 240 18.05 4.99 -7.30
CA PHE A 240 17.50 4.71 -5.98
C PHE A 240 17.56 3.21 -5.68
N PHE A 241 17.15 2.37 -6.62
CA PHE A 241 17.21 0.91 -6.48
C PHE A 241 18.61 0.36 -6.76
N THR A 242 19.56 0.67 -5.87
CA THR A 242 20.93 0.16 -5.94
C THR A 242 21.01 -1.33 -5.58
N ASP A 243 22.13 -1.98 -5.94
CA ASP A 243 22.38 -3.36 -5.55
C ASP A 243 22.42 -3.53 -4.02
N ASP A 244 22.97 -2.56 -3.29
CA ASP A 244 23.00 -2.57 -1.82
C ASP A 244 21.60 -2.46 -1.20
N LEU A 245 20.72 -1.64 -1.79
CA LEU A 245 19.33 -1.54 -1.36
C LEU A 245 18.62 -2.88 -1.56
N ILE A 246 18.75 -3.48 -2.74
CA ILE A 246 18.09 -4.74 -3.08
C ILE A 246 18.60 -5.88 -2.20
N LYS A 247 19.92 -5.92 -1.98
CA LYS A 247 20.54 -6.86 -1.04
C LYS A 247 19.94 -6.71 0.36
N THR A 248 19.82 -5.47 0.86
CA THR A 248 19.23 -5.19 2.18
C THR A 248 17.76 -5.64 2.26
N VAL A 249 16.95 -5.30 1.25
CA VAL A 249 15.54 -5.71 1.17
C VAL A 249 15.44 -7.24 1.16
N ARG A 250 16.27 -7.91 0.37
CA ARG A 250 16.30 -9.37 0.27
C ARG A 250 16.70 -10.03 1.59
N GLU A 251 17.76 -9.56 2.23
CA GLU A 251 18.23 -10.11 3.51
C GLU A 251 17.16 -10.01 4.60
N ASN A 252 16.52 -8.84 4.73
CA ASN A 252 15.44 -8.63 5.68
C ASN A 252 14.19 -9.46 5.33
N TYR A 253 13.85 -9.54 4.04
CA TYR A 253 12.77 -10.39 3.56
C TYR A 253 12.98 -11.87 3.94
N ILE A 254 14.18 -12.42 3.71
CA ILE A 254 14.47 -13.82 4.04
C ILE A 254 14.29 -14.04 5.55
N LYS A 255 14.86 -13.17 6.38
CA LYS A 255 14.72 -13.25 7.84
C LYS A 255 13.26 -13.24 8.31
N ILE A 256 12.45 -12.34 7.76
CA ILE A 256 11.02 -12.28 8.09
C ILE A 256 10.31 -13.56 7.67
N MET A 257 10.57 -14.05 6.45
CA MET A 257 9.90 -15.23 5.93
C MET A 257 10.31 -16.53 6.61
N GLU A 258 11.54 -16.63 7.12
CA GLU A 258 11.96 -17.74 7.99
C GLU A 258 11.15 -17.80 9.28
N ASN A 259 10.94 -16.64 9.93
CA ASN A 259 10.11 -16.57 11.13
C ASN A 259 8.64 -16.85 10.83
N VAL A 260 8.11 -16.35 9.70
CA VAL A 260 6.74 -16.63 9.27
C VAL A 260 6.55 -18.13 9.01
N GLU A 261 7.44 -18.78 8.26
CA GLU A 261 7.40 -20.22 8.02
C GLU A 261 7.41 -21.02 9.34
N LYS A 262 8.26 -20.62 10.28
CA LYS A 262 8.32 -21.22 11.63
C LYS A 262 7.03 -21.02 12.42
N SER A 263 6.47 -19.80 12.43
CA SER A 263 5.22 -19.46 13.13
C SER A 263 4.03 -20.25 12.57
N MET A 264 4.01 -20.45 11.26
CA MET A 264 2.94 -21.16 10.57
C MET A 264 3.05 -22.68 10.69
N GLY A 265 4.24 -23.23 10.98
CA GLY A 265 4.50 -24.67 10.94
C GLY A 265 4.37 -25.28 9.54
N ARG A 266 4.34 -24.45 8.50
CA ARG A 266 4.24 -24.84 7.08
C ARG A 266 4.89 -23.80 6.18
N LYS A 267 5.25 -24.21 4.97
CA LYS A 267 5.72 -23.28 3.94
C LYS A 267 4.63 -22.22 3.65
N PRO A 268 4.96 -20.92 3.69
CA PRO A 268 4.06 -19.86 3.28
C PRO A 268 3.71 -20.00 1.80
N CYS A 269 2.42 -19.91 1.48
CA CYS A 269 1.95 -19.96 0.11
C CYS A 269 1.59 -18.55 -0.40
N HIS A 270 1.73 -18.34 -1.70
CA HIS A 270 1.27 -17.13 -2.35
C HIS A 270 0.41 -17.51 -3.54
N ASP A 271 -0.77 -16.90 -3.63
CA ASP A 271 -1.66 -17.05 -4.77
C ASP A 271 -2.15 -15.67 -5.21
N TYR A 272 -1.74 -15.30 -6.41
CA TYR A 272 -2.05 -14.01 -7.01
C TYR A 272 -3.44 -13.98 -7.68
N SER A 273 -4.12 -15.12 -7.81
CA SER A 273 -5.44 -15.20 -8.45
C SER A 273 -6.55 -14.51 -7.65
N VAL A 274 -6.36 -14.23 -6.36
CA VAL A 274 -7.27 -13.36 -5.59
C VAL A 274 -7.49 -12.03 -6.31
N PHE A 275 -6.46 -11.47 -6.94
CA PHE A 275 -6.60 -10.23 -7.69
C PHE A 275 -7.53 -10.38 -8.90
N SER A 276 -7.43 -11.47 -9.66
CA SER A 276 -8.29 -11.70 -10.82
C SER A 276 -9.75 -11.95 -10.39
N ILE A 277 -9.95 -12.68 -9.29
CA ILE A 277 -11.27 -12.90 -8.67
C ILE A 277 -11.85 -11.56 -8.23
N LEU A 278 -11.10 -10.74 -7.50
CA LEU A 278 -11.50 -9.39 -7.07
C LEU A 278 -11.92 -8.52 -8.25
N LYS A 279 -11.15 -8.52 -9.33
CA LYS A 279 -11.48 -7.78 -10.55
C LYS A 279 -12.80 -8.25 -11.18
N GLY A 280 -13.08 -9.56 -11.11
CA GLY A 280 -14.32 -10.17 -11.58
C GLY A 280 -15.54 -9.77 -10.78
N CYS A 281 -15.55 -10.03 -9.47
CA CYS A 281 -16.69 -9.71 -8.59
C CYS A 281 -16.93 -8.19 -8.45
N MET A 282 -15.88 -7.37 -8.51
CA MET A 282 -16.00 -5.91 -8.50
C MET A 282 -16.43 -5.32 -9.86
N ARG A 283 -16.66 -6.13 -10.89
CA ARG A 283 -17.09 -5.61 -12.19
C ARG A 283 -18.43 -4.89 -12.05
N GLY A 284 -18.47 -3.64 -12.51
CA GLY A 284 -19.68 -2.82 -12.42
C GLY A 284 -20.03 -2.35 -10.99
N TRP A 285 -19.10 -2.42 -10.02
CA TRP A 285 -19.38 -1.95 -8.66
C TRP A 285 -19.94 -0.53 -8.64
N LYS A 286 -19.40 0.39 -9.46
CA LYS A 286 -19.89 1.78 -9.56
C LYS A 286 -21.38 1.89 -9.95
N SER A 287 -21.91 0.98 -10.78
CA SER A 287 -23.31 1.00 -11.19
C SER A 287 -24.23 0.31 -10.19
N LYS A 288 -23.68 -0.53 -9.29
CA LYS A 288 -24.41 -1.20 -8.21
C LYS A 288 -24.49 -0.37 -6.92
N GLY A 289 -23.97 0.86 -6.93
CA GLY A 289 -23.81 1.71 -5.74
C GLY A 289 -22.40 1.61 -5.15
N LYS A 290 -22.09 2.41 -4.11
CA LYS A 290 -20.76 2.39 -3.46
C LYS A 290 -20.58 1.16 -2.55
N CYS A 291 -20.80 -0.03 -3.10
CA CYS A 291 -20.72 -1.32 -2.42
C CYS A 291 -19.30 -1.62 -1.93
N SER A 292 -19.20 -2.32 -0.80
CA SER A 292 -17.92 -2.75 -0.25
C SER A 292 -17.33 -3.94 -1.02
N PRO A 293 -16.04 -3.90 -1.43
CA PRO A 293 -15.36 -5.04 -2.03
C PRO A 293 -15.39 -6.29 -1.15
N TYR A 294 -15.44 -6.08 0.16
CA TYR A 294 -15.64 -7.16 1.11
C TYR A 294 -16.89 -7.97 0.75
N VAL A 295 -18.05 -7.30 0.74
CA VAL A 295 -19.36 -7.91 0.53
C VAL A 295 -19.49 -8.48 -0.88
N MET A 296 -19.10 -7.69 -1.89
CA MET A 296 -19.28 -8.08 -3.30
C MET A 296 -18.53 -9.36 -3.67
N CYS A 297 -17.42 -9.64 -3.00
CA CYS A 297 -16.52 -10.74 -3.34
C CYS A 297 -16.54 -11.87 -2.32
N TYR A 298 -17.37 -11.78 -1.28
CA TYR A 298 -17.38 -12.75 -0.19
C TYR A 298 -17.58 -14.19 -0.67
N ASN A 299 -18.63 -14.46 -1.45
CA ASN A 299 -18.93 -15.82 -1.94
C ASN A 299 -17.80 -16.41 -2.81
N ALA A 300 -17.08 -15.55 -3.52
CA ALA A 300 -15.98 -15.98 -4.38
C ALA A 300 -14.66 -16.20 -3.62
N LEU A 301 -14.50 -15.57 -2.45
CA LEU A 301 -13.22 -15.52 -1.74
C LEU A 301 -13.23 -16.18 -0.36
N ALA A 302 -14.38 -16.32 0.31
CA ALA A 302 -14.45 -16.77 1.71
C ALA A 302 -13.73 -18.10 1.96
N ASN A 303 -13.78 -19.02 1.00
CA ASN A 303 -13.13 -20.34 1.07
C ASN A 303 -11.83 -20.44 0.25
N PHE A 304 -11.35 -19.33 -0.31
CA PHE A 304 -10.19 -19.32 -1.19
C PHE A 304 -8.88 -19.60 -0.43
N THR A 305 -8.72 -19.02 0.75
CA THR A 305 -7.57 -19.22 1.63
C THR A 305 -8.00 -19.07 3.09
N GLU A 306 -7.08 -19.35 4.01
CA GLU A 306 -7.27 -19.05 5.42
C GLU A 306 -7.23 -17.53 5.63
N TRP A 307 -8.39 -16.95 5.94
CA TRP A 307 -8.54 -15.51 6.16
C TRP A 307 -8.46 -15.16 7.65
N VAL A 308 -7.80 -14.04 7.94
CA VAL A 308 -7.89 -13.36 9.23
C VAL A 308 -8.74 -12.11 9.06
N TYR A 309 -9.87 -12.08 9.77
CA TYR A 309 -10.85 -11.00 9.73
C TYR A 309 -10.70 -10.08 10.94
N ALA A 310 -10.94 -8.78 10.73
CA ALA A 310 -10.98 -7.80 11.81
C ALA A 310 -12.10 -8.06 12.82
N ASN A 311 -13.26 -8.53 12.34
CA ASN A 311 -14.43 -8.82 13.18
C ASN A 311 -15.13 -10.15 12.77
N PRO A 312 -14.62 -11.31 13.23
CA PRO A 312 -15.13 -12.63 12.81
C PRO A 312 -16.65 -12.80 13.02
N SER A 313 -17.17 -12.32 14.16
CA SER A 313 -18.57 -12.50 14.57
C SER A 313 -19.59 -11.87 13.63
N LYS A 314 -19.23 -10.79 12.93
CA LYS A 314 -20.12 -10.11 11.98
C LYS A 314 -20.21 -10.84 10.63
N TYR A 315 -19.29 -11.78 10.38
CA TYR A 315 -19.16 -12.44 9.08
C TYR A 315 -19.72 -13.87 9.08
N GLU A 316 -19.90 -14.47 10.25
CA GLU A 316 -20.64 -15.73 10.43
C GLU A 316 -22.16 -15.54 10.28
N SER A 317 -22.67 -14.31 10.46
CA SER A 317 -24.10 -13.98 10.42
C SER A 317 -24.57 -13.33 9.13
N VAL A 318 -23.75 -13.35 8.06
CA VAL A 318 -24.20 -12.84 6.75
C VAL A 318 -25.07 -13.92 6.12
N ASP A 319 -26.35 -13.94 6.48
CA ASP A 319 -27.37 -14.56 5.64
C ASP A 319 -27.32 -13.87 4.27
N LEU A 320 -26.71 -14.56 3.32
CA LEU A 320 -26.53 -14.13 1.93
C LEU A 320 -27.84 -14.12 1.12
N ILE A 321 -29.00 -14.03 1.79
CA ILE A 321 -30.32 -14.24 1.18
C ILE A 321 -30.90 -12.98 0.51
N ALA A 322 -30.24 -11.82 0.58
CA ALA A 322 -30.74 -10.63 -0.11
C ALA A 322 -29.63 -9.84 -0.82
N LEU A 323 -29.20 -10.34 -1.98
CA LEU A 323 -28.61 -9.52 -3.04
C LEU A 323 -29.19 -9.90 -4.40
#